data_AF-A0A2H9LV01-F1
#
_entry.id   AF-A0A2H9LV01-F1
#
_cell.length_a   1.000
_cell.length_b   1.000
_cell.length_c   1.000
_cell.angle_alpha   90.00
_cell.angle_beta   90.00
_cell.angle_gamma   90.00
#
_symmetry.space_group_name_H-M   'P 1'
#
loop_
_entity.id
_entity.type
_entity.pdbx_description
1 polymer ?
#
loop_
_entity_poly.entity_id
_entity_poly.type
_entity_poly.pdbx_seq_one_letter_code
_entity_poly.pdbx_strand_id
1 'polypeptide(L)' 'MSKGKVCKKCKIFVEDEKCPICGDSNFTETWKGKVIILNPETSEIAKRLKLEKEGAYAIKTG' A
#
# COMPACT_ATOMS: atom_id res chain seq x y z
N MET A 1 1.24 15.67 -12.02
CA MET A 1 0.49 15.12 -10.87
C MET A 1 1.33 14.02 -10.26
N SER A 2 1.84 14.23 -9.05
CA SER A 2 2.80 13.34 -8.38
C SER A 2 2.19 11.96 -8.22
N LYS A 3 2.65 10.98 -9.00
CA LYS A 3 2.24 9.59 -8.85
C LYS A 3 2.75 9.14 -7.48
N GLY A 4 1.87 8.96 -6.51
CA GLY A 4 2.27 8.56 -5.16
C GLY A 4 3.17 7.33 -5.21
N LYS A 5 4.26 7.35 -4.43
CA LYS A 5 5.20 6.23 -4.33
C LYS A 5 4.50 5.08 -3.63
N VAL A 6 4.71 3.87 -4.13
CA VAL A 6 4.14 2.65 -3.57
C VAL A 6 5.24 1.67 -3.25
N CYS A 7 5.22 1.09 -2.06
CA CYS A 7 6.15 0.02 -1.69
C CYS A 7 5.91 -1.23 -2.56
N LYS A 8 6.94 -1.74 -3.26
CA LYS A 8 6.78 -2.96 -4.07
C LYS A 8 6.49 -4.21 -3.24
N LYS A 9 6.97 -4.23 -1.99
CA LYS A 9 6.83 -5.35 -1.06
C LYS A 9 5.46 -5.36 -0.38
N CYS A 10 5.05 -4.20 0.13
CA CYS A 10 3.91 -4.06 1.04
C CYS A 10 2.70 -3.40 0.34
N LYS A 11 2.91 -2.90 -0.89
CA LYS A 11 1.94 -2.23 -1.75
C LYS A 11 1.27 -1.00 -1.15
N ILE A 12 1.70 -0.54 0.02
CA ILE A 12 1.18 0.67 0.64
C ILE A 12 1.72 1.90 -0.08
N PHE A 13 0.89 2.94 -0.16
CA PHE A 13 1.33 4.26 -0.54
C PHE A 13 2.20 4.86 0.56
N VAL A 14 3.32 5.44 0.15
CA VAL A 14 4.35 5.95 1.04
C VAL A 14 4.67 7.36 0.60
N GLU A 15 4.71 8.28 1.56
CA GLU A 15 5.10 9.67 1.32
C GLU A 15 6.56 9.91 1.78
N ASP A 16 7.00 9.17 2.79
CA ASP A 16 8.35 9.21 3.35
C ASP A 16 9.40 8.40 2.56
N GLU A 17 10.67 8.54 2.97
CA GLU A 17 11.81 7.80 2.43
C GLU A 17 11.82 6.31 2.82
N LYS A 18 11.00 5.89 3.79
CA LYS A 18 10.91 4.49 4.26
C LYS A 18 9.47 4.06 4.46
N CYS A 19 9.20 2.80 4.13
CA CYS A 19 7.88 2.22 4.33
C CYS A 19 7.56 2.09 5.83
N PRO A 20 6.45 2.66 6.33
CA PRO A 20 6.07 2.56 7.74
C PRO A 20 5.61 1.14 8.13
N ILE A 21 5.27 0.30 7.14
CA ILE A 21 4.80 -1.08 7.37
C ILE A 21 5.95 -2.07 7.46
N CYS A 22 6.95 -1.94 6.59
CA CYS A 22 7.97 -2.96 6.43
C CYS A 22 9.41 -2.43 6.41
N GLY A 23 9.61 -1.12 6.59
CA GLY A 23 10.93 -0.48 6.68
C GLY A 23 11.71 -0.43 5.37
N ASP A 24 11.15 -0.99 4.28
CA ASP A 24 11.79 -1.06 2.97
C ASP A 24 11.79 0.32 2.26
N SER A 25 12.79 0.57 1.43
CA SER A 25 12.92 1.77 0.60
C SER A 25 12.71 1.48 -0.89
N ASN A 26 12.30 0.26 -1.25
CA ASN A 26 12.05 -0.14 -2.63
C ASN A 26 10.63 0.25 -3.08
N PHE A 27 10.53 1.44 -3.69
CA PHE A 27 9.28 2.03 -4.15
C PHE A 27 9.12 1.98 -5.67
N THR A 28 7.88 2.07 -6.12
CA THR A 28 7.51 2.26 -7.53
C THR A 28 6.48 3.36 -7.67
N GLU A 29 6.59 4.14 -8.73
CA GLU A 29 5.59 5.12 -9.14
C GLU A 29 4.63 4.54 -10.18
N THR A 30 4.93 3.34 -10.69
CA THR A 30 4.08 2.61 -11.63
C THR A 30 3.26 1.59 -10.88
N TRP A 31 1.99 1.90 -10.66
CA TRP A 31 1.03 1.01 -10.04
C TRP A 31 -0.33 1.12 -10.72
N LYS A 32 -1.16 0.08 -10.58
CA LYS A 32 -2.53 0.01 -11.10
C LYS A 32 -3.48 -0.49 -10.03
N GLY A 33 -4.64 0.16 -9.94
CA GLY A 33 -5.66 -0.10 -8.93
C GLY A 33 -5.25 0.43 -7.56
N LYS A 34 -6.14 1.21 -6.93
CA LYS A 34 -5.97 1.74 -5.58
C LYS A 34 -7.09 1.19 -4.70
N VAL A 35 -6.72 0.72 -3.52
CA VAL A 35 -7.64 0.25 -2.48
C VAL A 35 -7.34 1.06 -1.23
N ILE A 36 -8.37 1.56 -0.57
CA ILE A 36 -8.24 2.27 0.69
C ILE A 36 -8.87 1.39 1.75
N ILE A 37 -8.05 0.93 2.69
CA ILE A 37 -8.51 0.15 3.84
C ILE A 37 -8.74 1.14 4.97
N LEU A 38 -10.01 1.36 5.33
CA LEU A 38 -10.40 2.20 6.46
C LEU A 38 -10.36 1.44 7.77
N ASN A 39 -10.84 0.19 7.79
CA ASN A 39 -10.83 -0.65 8.97
C ASN A 39 -10.40 -2.08 8.59
N PRO A 40 -9.16 -2.50 8.92
CA PRO A 40 -8.67 -3.83 8.57
C PRO A 40 -9.37 -4.96 9.33
N GLU A 41 -9.91 -4.72 10.52
CA GLU A 41 -10.53 -5.74 11.36
C GLU A 41 -11.90 -6.19 10.82
N THR A 42 -12.68 -5.24 10.28
CA THR A 42 -14.01 -5.50 9.73
C THR A 42 -14.01 -5.70 8.21
N SER A 43 -12.95 -5.28 7.51
CA SER A 43 -12.87 -5.40 6.05
C SER A 43 -12.47 -6.80 5.61
N GLU A 44 -13.37 -7.46 4.87
CA GLU A 44 -13.06 -8.74 4.24
C GLU A 44 -11.95 -8.59 3.18
N ILE A 45 -11.89 -7.46 2.49
CA ILE A 45 -10.85 -7.16 1.50
C ILE A 45 -9.49 -7.09 2.19
N ALA A 46 -9.41 -6.45 3.36
CA ALA A 46 -8.19 -6.39 4.14
C ALA A 46 -7.72 -7.78 4.57
N LYS A 47 -8.63 -8.63 5.06
CA LYS A 47 -8.33 -10.03 5.44
C LYS A 47 -7.85 -10.85 4.25
N ARG A 48 -8.51 -10.76 3.10
CA ARG A 48 -8.12 -11.46 1.87
C ARG A 48 -6.74 -11.02 1.37
N LEU A 49 -6.44 -9.73 1.49
CA LEU A 49 -5.15 -9.16 1.10
C LEU A 49 -4.09 -9.23 2.21
N LYS A 50 -4.43 -9.79 3.39
CA LYS A 50 -3.57 -9.83 4.59
C LYS A 50 -3.02 -8.45 4.97
N LEU A 51 -3.87 -7.43 4.85
CA LEU A 51 -3.56 -6.06 5.22
C LEU A 51 -4.02 -5.84 6.67
N GLU A 52 -3.06 -5.72 7.57
CA GLU A 52 -3.33 -5.55 9.01
C GLU A 52 -3.37 -4.07 9.43
N LYS A 53 -3.02 -3.17 8.52
CA LYS A 53 -2.96 -1.72 8.77
C LYS A 53 -3.89 -0.97 7.84
N GLU A 54 -4.58 0.01 8.38
CA GLU A 54 -5.32 0.98 7.59
C GLU A 54 -4.38 1.81 6.72
N GLY A 55 -4.88 2.24 5.56
CA GLY A 55 -4.09 3.00 4.61
C GLY A 55 -4.50 2.77 3.15
N ALA A 56 -3.88 3.53 2.26
CA ALA A 56 -4.01 3.33 0.83
C ALA A 56 -3.00 2.29 0.36
N TYR A 57 -3.46 1.32 -0.43
CA TYR A 57 -2.66 0.27 -1.03
C TYR A 57 -2.91 0.19 -2.54
N ALA A 58 -1.90 -0.22 -3.29
CA ALA A 58 -2.03 -0.55 -4.70
C ALA A 58 -2.36 -2.03 -4.88
N ILE A 59 -3.16 -2.36 -5.90
CA ILE A 59 -3.48 -3.76 -6.23
C ILE A 59 -2.29 -4.39 -6.95
N LYS A 60 -1.78 -3.68 -7.96
CA LYS A 60 -0.67 -4.12 -8.81
C LYS A 60 0.43 -3.06 -8.83
N THR A 61 1.63 -3.46 -8.44
CA THR A 61 2.86 -2.68 -8.61
C THR A 61 3.57 -3.21 -9.86
N GLY A 62 3.97 -2.30 -10.74
CA GLY A 62 4.74 -2.60 -11.95
C GLY A 62 6.20 -2.89 -11.68
#